data_AF-A0A852VPR8-F1
#
_entry.id   AF-A0A852VPR8-F1
#
_cell.length_a   1.000
_cell.length_b   1.000
_cell.length_c   1.000
_cell.angle_alpha   90.00
_cell.angle_beta   90.00
_cell.angle_gamma   90.00
#
_symmetry.space_group_name_H-M   'P 1'
#
loop_
_entity.id
_entity.type
_entity.pdbx_description
1 polymer ?
#
loop_
_entity_poly.entity_id
_entity_poly.type
_entity_poly.pdbx_seq_one_letter_code
_entity_poly.pdbx_strand_id
1 'polypeptide(L)' 'MSADRDRVLLELPLPLGSAAVRLDALSLAVAIEDGCGVVLPDRLITADHLRNRESIEAVLDSLAE' A
#
# COMPACT_ATOMS: atom_id res chain seq x y z
N MET A 1 9.33 13.93 -0.57
CA MET A 1 8.18 13.01 -0.61
C MET A 1 8.55 11.60 -1.06
N SER A 2 9.56 11.38 -1.92
CA SER A 2 9.93 10.03 -2.37
C SER A 2 10.65 9.16 -1.32
N ALA A 3 11.34 9.77 -0.35
CA ALA A 3 12.11 9.04 0.67
C ALA A 3 11.22 8.34 1.71
N ASP A 4 10.15 9.00 2.16
CA ASP A 4 9.18 8.42 3.10
C ASP A 4 8.42 7.26 2.46
N ARG A 5 8.04 7.39 1.17
CA ARG A 5 7.38 6.33 0.40
C ARG A 5 8.21 5.05 0.32
N ASP A 6 9.47 5.16 -0.11
CA ASP A 6 10.36 4.00 -0.28
C ASP A 6 10.65 3.31 1.06
N ARG A 7 10.81 4.11 2.12
CA ARG A 7 11.01 3.60 3.48
C ARG A 7 9.79 2.81 3.96
N VAL A 8 8.59 3.34 3.78
CA VAL A 8 7.34 2.65 4.16
C VAL A 8 7.18 1.36 3.38
N LEU A 9 7.47 1.35 2.08
CA LEU A 9 7.47 0.15 1.24
C LEU A 9 8.56 -0.88 1.59
N LEU A 10 9.63 -0.47 2.29
CA LEU A 10 10.66 -1.36 2.83
C LEU A 10 10.24 -1.97 4.17
N GLU A 11 9.55 -1.21 5.01
CA GLU A 11 9.12 -1.62 6.35
C GLU A 11 7.76 -2.33 6.37
N LEU A 12 6.97 -2.21 5.29
CA LEU A 12 5.67 -2.85 5.15
C LEU A 12 5.78 -4.39 5.07
N PRO A 13 5.00 -5.14 5.88
CA PRO A 13 4.88 -6.57 5.74
C PRO A 13 4.06 -6.89 4.48
N LEU A 14 4.73 -7.05 3.34
CA LEU A 14 4.07 -7.48 2.10
C LEU A 14 3.59 -8.94 2.24
N PRO A 15 2.31 -9.25 1.98
CA PRO A 15 1.79 -10.59 2.17
C PRO A 15 2.42 -11.55 1.16
N LEU A 16 3.27 -12.45 1.64
CA LEU A 16 3.90 -13.51 0.86
C LEU A 16 2.96 -14.71 0.57
N GLY A 17 1.64 -14.58 0.70
CA GLY A 17 0.74 -15.74 0.61
C GLY A 17 -0.75 -15.46 0.34
N SER A 18 -1.35 -16.33 -0.48
CA SER A 18 -2.62 -16.17 -1.19
C SER A 18 -3.92 -16.27 -0.36
N ALA A 19 -3.86 -16.51 0.95
CA ALA A 19 -5.04 -16.92 1.73
C ALA A 19 -5.58 -15.89 2.76
N ALA A 20 -4.82 -14.84 3.09
CA ALA A 20 -5.21 -13.84 4.11
C ALA A 20 -5.49 -12.42 3.55
N VAL A 21 -5.48 -12.28 2.23
CA VAL A 21 -5.13 -11.03 1.51
C VAL A 21 -6.05 -9.83 1.75
N ARG A 22 -7.32 -10.01 2.14
CA ARG A 22 -8.28 -8.89 2.25
C ARG A 22 -8.23 -8.15 3.58
N LEU A 23 -7.91 -8.83 4.68
CA LEU A 23 -7.71 -8.18 5.98
C LEU A 23 -6.34 -7.45 5.99
N ASP A 24 -5.33 -8.09 5.39
CA ASP A 24 -4.00 -7.51 5.22
C ASP A 24 -4.00 -6.25 4.36
N ALA A 25 -4.82 -6.18 3.30
CA ALA A 25 -4.94 -4.99 2.47
C ALA A 25 -5.33 -3.73 3.27
N LEU A 26 -6.25 -3.87 4.24
CA LEU A 26 -6.70 -2.73 5.05
C LEU A 26 -5.60 -2.27 6.02
N SER A 27 -4.90 -3.21 6.66
CA SER A 27 -3.73 -2.89 7.50
C SER A 27 -2.59 -2.26 6.69
N LEU A 28 -2.33 -2.74 5.48
CA LEU A 28 -1.37 -2.16 4.55
C LEU A 28 -1.75 -0.74 4.19
N ALA A 29 -3.02 -0.50 3.84
CA ALA A 29 -3.50 0.83 3.52
C ALA A 29 -3.23 1.82 4.66
N VAL A 30 -3.63 1.46 5.89
CA VAL A 30 -3.40 2.31 7.07
C VAL A 30 -1.91 2.63 7.27
N ALA A 31 -1.02 1.64 7.12
CA ALA A 31 0.41 1.85 7.25
C ALA A 31 1.01 2.71 6.12
N ILE A 32 0.48 2.57 4.90
CA ILE A 32 0.85 3.43 3.76
C ILE A 32 0.38 4.87 4.01
N GLU A 33 -0.87 5.05 4.46
CA GLU A 33 -1.45 6.37 4.76
C GLU A 33 -0.67 7.09 5.85
N ASP A 34 -0.37 6.40 6.95
CA ASP A 34 0.42 6.94 8.07
C ASP A 34 1.85 7.29 7.65
N GLY A 35 2.51 6.40 6.92
CA GLY A 35 3.90 6.57 6.55
C GLY A 35 4.14 7.51 5.35
N CYS A 36 3.22 7.54 4.39
CA CYS A 36 3.31 8.43 3.23
C CYS A 36 2.53 9.74 3.42
N GLY A 37 1.70 9.85 4.47
CA GLY A 37 0.84 11.01 4.71
C GLY A 37 -0.24 11.19 3.65
N VAL A 38 -0.73 10.10 3.06
CA VAL A 38 -1.76 10.09 2.00
C VAL A 38 -3.05 9.49 2.53
N VAL A 39 -4.15 9.66 1.79
CA VAL A 39 -5.42 8.96 2.07
C VAL A 39 -5.74 8.05 0.89
N LEU A 40 -5.81 6.74 1.14
CA LEU A 40 -6.12 5.74 0.12
C LEU A 40 -7.65 5.65 -0.02
N PRO A 41 -8.22 5.88 -1.22
CA PRO A 41 -9.64 5.67 -1.42
C PRO A 41 -9.97 4.18 -1.37
N ASP A 42 -11.16 3.84 -0.85
CA ASP A 42 -11.63 2.46 -0.63
C ASP A 42 -11.48 1.55 -1.88
N ARG A 43 -11.65 2.13 -3.08
CA ARG A 43 -11.45 1.45 -4.37
C ARG A 43 -10.03 0.89 -4.57
N LEU A 44 -9.02 1.47 -3.93
CA LEU A 44 -7.61 1.08 -4.01
C LEU A 44 -7.19 0.16 -2.84
N ILE A 45 -8.02 0.05 -1.79
CA ILE A 45 -7.77 -0.83 -0.64
C ILE A 45 -8.21 -2.25 -1.01
N THR A 46 -7.51 -2.85 -1.97
CA THR A 46 -7.78 -4.21 -2.41
C THR A 46 -6.54 -5.08 -2.37
N ALA A 47 -6.77 -6.37 -2.19
CA ALA A 47 -5.75 -7.41 -2.26
C ALA A 47 -4.95 -7.42 -3.58
N ASP A 48 -5.52 -6.90 -4.66
CA ASP A 48 -4.89 -6.83 -5.98
C ASP A 48 -3.97 -5.61 -6.08
N HIS A 49 -4.45 -4.45 -5.61
CA HIS A 49 -3.71 -3.20 -5.55
C HIS A 49 -2.58 -3.20 -4.51
N LEU A 50 -2.75 -3.92 -3.41
CA LEU A 50 -1.78 -4.03 -2.32
C LEU A 50 -1.07 -5.39 -2.29
N ARG A 51 -1.05 -6.08 -3.45
CA ARG A 51 -0.47 -7.42 -3.58
C ARG A 51 1.05 -7.44 -3.45
N ASN A 52 1.71 -6.42 -4.02
CA ASN A 52 3.15 -6.32 -4.08
C ASN A 52 3.57 -4.84 -4.10
N ARG A 53 4.87 -4.59 -3.94
CA ARG A 53 5.42 -3.23 -3.95
C ARG A 53 5.04 -2.46 -5.23
N GLU A 54 5.20 -3.06 -6.40
CA GLU A 54 4.96 -2.39 -7.69
C GLU A 54 3.50 -1.91 -7.83
N SER A 55 2.54 -2.72 -7.42
CA SER A 55 1.12 -2.37 -7.40
C SER A 55 0.83 -1.24 -6.42
N ILE A 56 1.44 -1.26 -5.23
CA ILE A 56 1.30 -0.18 -4.25
C ILE A 56 1.91 1.12 -4.79
N GLU A 57 3.08 1.05 -5.43
CA GLU A 57 3.71 2.21 -6.04
C GLU A 57 2.85 2.80 -7.15
N ALA A 58 2.26 1.98 -8.02
CA ALA A 58 1.34 2.43 -9.05
C ALA A 58 0.11 3.14 -8.46
N VAL A 59 -0.45 2.59 -7.37
CA VAL A 59 -1.56 3.20 -6.63
C VAL A 59 -1.18 4.56 -6.06
N LEU A 60 0.01 4.67 -5.46
CA LEU A 60 0.53 5.92 -4.92
C LEU A 60 0.87 6.95 -6.00
N ASP A 61 1.34 6.50 -7.16
CA ASP A 61 1.62 7.35 -8.32
C ASP A 61 0.32 7.95 -8.86
N SER A 62 -0.72 7.12 -9.07
CA SER A 62 -2.06 7.57 -9.46
C SER A 62 -2.78 8.44 -8.42
N LEU A 63 -2.28 8.51 -7.18
CA LEU A 63 -2.75 9.40 -6.13
C LEU A 63 -1.99 10.73 -6.09
N ALA A 64 -0.78 10.77 -6.64
CA ALA A 64 0.06 11.95 -6.70
C ALA A 64 -0.22 12.82 -7.95
N GLU A 65 -0.90 12.26 -8.96
CA GLU A 65 -1.49 12.99 -10.10
C GLU A 65 -2.72 13.83 -9.70
#